data_AF-A0A420S465-F1
#
_entry.id   AF-A0A420S465-F1
#
_cell.length_a   1.000
_cell.length_b   1.000
_cell.length_c   1.000
_cell.angle_alpha   90.00
_cell.angle_beta   90.00
_cell.angle_gamma   90.00
#
_symmetry.space_group_name_H-M   'P 1'
#
loop_
_entity.id
_entity.type
_entity.pdbx_description
1 polymer ?
#
loop_
_entity_poly.entity_id
_entity_poly.type
_entity_poly.pdbx_seq_one_letter_code
_entity_poly.pdbx_strand_id
1 'polypeptide(L)'
;METLAPTNFPYLITRACTALPHTSAFHAMPDGFLRIVLRIVQKIDLKSPYTGIFASRATIAEESGKSIDSVHRAVKWLEGNGFIERERRAFFGNRGSTSPITPTRSFLLALNLVDQEGKPIASAQDRTGHPLRTKQVEPPKSPSSTAESTKAGRSAFVKVGNALLPKELAWLCEKGVSAFGVLALMRAAKDAQQRLSDIMLTARKYVEELPAREIFAYIRKLIGSGRDFGYSARKSEEIEKTTKISEFLANKLEAMEGRHYIGRKNNRAFCVEGGVLYEVQPNGTRLVHIISEAFVEAIHDGRIVPKRDTQ
;
A
#
# COMPACT_ATOMS: atom_id res chain seq x y z
N MET A 1 -23.00 -13.01 -12.18
CA MET A 1 -22.39 -12.00 -13.06
C MET A 1 -22.65 -10.64 -12.40
N GLU A 2 -21.74 -10.11 -11.59
CA GLU A 2 -21.96 -8.82 -10.93
C GLU A 2 -20.67 -8.00 -10.86
N THR A 3 -20.72 -6.85 -11.55
CA THR A 3 -19.91 -5.63 -11.46
C THR A 3 -18.38 -5.74 -11.35
N LEU A 4 -17.72 -5.88 -12.51
CA LEU A 4 -16.27 -5.64 -12.70
C LEU A 4 -15.86 -4.15 -12.64
N ALA A 5 -16.77 -3.25 -12.28
CA ALA A 5 -16.41 -1.85 -12.05
C ALA A 5 -15.81 -1.72 -10.65
N PRO A 6 -14.63 -1.11 -10.48
CA PRO A 6 -14.10 -0.83 -9.15
C PRO A 6 -15.11 0.03 -8.39
N THR A 7 -15.52 -0.44 -7.20
CA THR A 7 -16.34 0.35 -6.29
C THR A 7 -15.50 1.55 -5.86
N ASN A 8 -15.78 2.70 -6.44
CA ASN A 8 -15.04 3.91 -6.15
C ASN A 8 -15.65 4.57 -4.92
N PHE A 9 -14.94 4.50 -3.79
CA PHE A 9 -15.35 5.15 -2.56
C PHE A 9 -14.85 6.60 -2.51
N PRO A 10 -15.58 7.51 -1.86
CA PRO A 10 -15.09 8.87 -1.63
C PRO A 10 -13.70 8.87 -0.97
N TYR A 11 -12.88 9.87 -1.29
CA TYR A 11 -11.48 9.95 -0.84
C TYR A 11 -11.33 9.78 0.69
N LEU A 12 -12.21 10.38 1.48
CA LEU A 12 -12.16 10.29 2.94
C LEU A 12 -12.37 8.85 3.45
N ILE A 13 -13.27 8.09 2.82
CA ILE A 13 -13.49 6.67 3.16
C ILE A 13 -12.28 5.84 2.76
N THR A 14 -11.71 6.07 1.57
CA THR A 14 -10.50 5.39 1.11
C THR A 14 -9.32 5.68 2.04
N ARG A 15 -9.12 6.95 2.43
CA ARG A 15 -8.09 7.36 3.39
C ARG A 15 -8.28 6.69 4.75
N ALA A 16 -9.51 6.70 5.27
CA ALA A 16 -9.83 6.05 6.54
C ALA A 16 -9.52 4.54 6.49
N CYS A 17 -9.89 3.86 5.40
CA CYS A 17 -9.59 2.43 5.22
C CYS A 17 -8.08 2.13 5.18
N THR A 18 -7.30 2.97 4.48
CA THR A 18 -5.84 2.80 4.38
C THR A 18 -5.14 3.12 5.70
N ALA A 19 -5.61 4.11 6.45
CA ALA A 19 -5.02 4.51 7.73
C ALA A 19 -5.38 3.55 8.88
N LEU A 20 -6.53 2.85 8.79
CA LEU A 20 -7.09 2.04 9.88
C LEU A 20 -6.10 1.07 10.55
N PRO A 21 -5.24 0.31 9.83
CA PRO A 21 -4.27 -0.59 10.46
C PRO A 21 -3.14 0.12 11.21
N HIS A 22 -2.90 1.39 10.91
CA HIS A 22 -1.78 2.19 11.43
C HIS A 22 -2.21 3.17 12.53
N THR A 23 -3.52 3.35 12.72
CA THR A 23 -4.05 4.22 13.76
C THR A 23 -3.89 3.56 15.14
N SER A 24 -3.29 4.28 16.09
CA SER A 24 -3.03 3.80 17.46
C SER A 24 -4.27 3.27 18.18
N ALA A 25 -5.44 3.88 17.95
CA ALA A 25 -6.73 3.46 18.50
C ALA A 25 -7.13 2.01 18.13
N PHE A 26 -6.62 1.48 17.01
CA PHE A 26 -6.92 0.11 16.56
C PHE A 26 -5.76 -0.87 16.78
N HIS A 27 -4.68 -0.47 17.45
CA HIS A 27 -3.51 -1.35 17.67
C HIS A 27 -3.86 -2.62 18.48
N ALA A 28 -4.83 -2.51 19.40
CA ALA A 28 -5.32 -3.65 20.19
C ALA A 28 -6.36 -4.52 19.44
N MET A 29 -6.70 -4.17 18.20
CA MET A 29 -7.69 -4.90 17.40
C MET A 29 -7.08 -6.20 16.86
N PRO A 30 -7.73 -7.36 17.05
CA PRO A 30 -7.30 -8.60 16.40
C PRO A 30 -7.32 -8.49 14.88
N ASP A 31 -6.25 -8.93 14.20
CA ASP A 31 -6.11 -8.92 12.73
C ASP A 31 -7.30 -9.56 12.00
N GLY A 32 -7.88 -10.60 12.60
CA GLY A 32 -9.05 -11.30 12.07
C GLY A 32 -10.28 -10.40 11.89
N PHE A 33 -10.34 -9.25 12.59
CA PHE A 33 -11.44 -8.29 12.52
C PHE A 33 -11.23 -7.20 11.47
N LEU A 34 -10.00 -6.99 10.98
CA LEU A 34 -9.66 -5.89 10.09
C LEU A 34 -10.59 -5.81 8.88
N ARG A 35 -10.79 -6.94 8.18
CA ARG A 35 -11.65 -6.99 7.00
C ARG A 35 -13.13 -6.72 7.31
N ILE A 36 -13.59 -7.04 8.52
CA ILE A 36 -14.96 -6.74 8.97
C ILE A 36 -15.09 -5.25 9.23
N VAL A 37 -14.13 -4.65 9.94
CA VAL A 37 -14.15 -3.20 10.24
C VAL A 37 -14.05 -2.37 8.95
N LEU A 38 -13.22 -2.78 7.98
CA LEU A 38 -13.15 -2.12 6.67
C LEU A 38 -14.53 -2.08 5.98
N ARG A 39 -15.30 -3.18 6.02
CA ARG A 39 -16.66 -3.19 5.46
C ARG A 39 -17.64 -2.30 6.20
N ILE A 40 -17.47 -2.14 7.51
CA ILE A 40 -18.27 -1.20 8.30
C ILE A 40 -17.93 0.24 7.90
N VAL A 41 -16.63 0.58 7.82
CA VAL A 41 -16.17 1.93 7.45
C VAL A 41 -16.61 2.32 6.05
N GLN A 42 -16.58 1.39 5.10
CA GLN A 42 -17.04 1.61 3.72
C GLN A 42 -18.53 1.96 3.60
N LYS A 43 -19.33 1.74 4.66
CA LYS A 43 -20.77 2.02 4.70
C LYS A 43 -21.12 3.29 5.49
N ILE A 44 -20.13 4.04 5.99
CA ILE A 44 -20.36 5.31 6.67
C ILE A 44 -20.80 6.36 5.66
N ASP A 45 -21.91 7.05 5.94
CA ASP A 45 -22.32 8.22 5.16
C ASP A 45 -21.50 9.46 5.61
N LEU A 46 -20.76 10.05 4.69
CA LEU A 46 -19.95 11.24 4.97
C LEU A 46 -20.79 12.50 5.23
N LYS A 47 -22.02 12.58 4.70
CA LYS A 47 -22.91 13.72 4.95
C LYS A 47 -23.48 13.67 6.36
N SER A 48 -23.75 12.47 6.85
CA SER A 48 -24.29 12.22 8.18
C SER A 48 -23.52 11.10 8.92
N PRO A 49 -22.28 11.36 9.39
CA PRO A 49 -21.39 10.32 9.93
C PRO A 49 -21.90 9.58 11.17
N TYR A 50 -22.80 10.22 11.93
CA TYR A 50 -23.42 9.65 13.13
C TYR A 50 -24.67 8.82 12.81
N THR A 51 -25.09 8.74 11.55
CA THR A 51 -26.24 7.92 11.16
C THR A 51 -25.90 6.44 11.32
N GLY A 52 -26.87 5.68 11.82
CA GLY A 52 -26.73 4.23 11.97
C GLY A 52 -26.48 3.53 10.64
N ILE A 53 -25.48 2.66 10.61
CA ILE A 53 -25.15 1.82 9.46
C ILE A 53 -26.16 0.67 9.41
N PHE A 54 -26.98 0.66 8.35
CA PHE A 54 -27.96 -0.39 8.10
C PHE A 54 -27.32 -1.53 7.29
N ALA A 55 -26.64 -2.43 7.97
CA ALA A 55 -26.11 -3.65 7.38
C ALA A 55 -26.40 -4.86 8.27
N SER A 56 -27.00 -5.90 7.69
CA SER A 56 -27.24 -7.13 8.44
C SER A 56 -25.91 -7.83 8.75
N ARG A 57 -25.86 -8.58 9.85
CA ARG A 57 -24.66 -9.38 10.20
C ARG A 57 -24.30 -10.39 9.10
N ALA A 58 -25.31 -10.92 8.41
CA ALA A 58 -25.12 -11.83 7.28
C ALA A 58 -24.46 -11.10 6.09
N THR A 59 -24.92 -9.89 5.76
CA THR A 59 -24.35 -9.06 4.69
C THR A 59 -22.89 -8.71 4.99
N ILE A 60 -22.58 -8.29 6.22
CA ILE A 60 -21.19 -7.98 6.61
C ILE A 60 -20.32 -9.24 6.55
N ALA A 61 -20.85 -10.40 6.95
CA ALA A 61 -20.15 -11.68 6.91
C ALA A 61 -19.80 -12.08 5.47
N GLU A 62 -20.77 -11.99 4.56
CA GLU A 62 -20.60 -12.24 3.13
C GLU A 62 -19.57 -11.31 2.49
N GLU A 63 -19.71 -9.99 2.67
CA GLU A 63 -18.81 -9.00 2.08
C GLU A 63 -17.38 -9.07 2.63
N SER A 64 -17.23 -9.48 3.89
CA SER A 64 -15.92 -9.66 4.54
C SER A 64 -15.32 -11.06 4.32
N GLY A 65 -16.09 -12.02 3.80
CA GLY A 65 -15.69 -13.41 3.68
C GLY A 65 -15.38 -14.07 5.04
N LYS A 66 -16.11 -13.66 6.09
CA LYS A 66 -15.94 -14.17 7.46
C LYS A 66 -17.25 -14.81 7.95
N SER A 67 -17.16 -15.62 9.00
CA SER A 67 -18.35 -16.21 9.62
C SER A 67 -19.19 -15.14 10.35
N ILE A 68 -20.49 -15.38 10.51
CA ILE A 68 -21.39 -14.53 11.30
C ILE A 68 -20.89 -14.39 12.74
N ASP A 69 -20.30 -15.45 13.32
CA ASP A 69 -19.72 -15.40 14.65
C ASP A 69 -18.49 -14.50 14.73
N SER A 70 -17.64 -14.49 13.68
CA SER A 70 -16.52 -13.56 13.58
C SER A 70 -17.01 -12.10 13.51
N VAL A 71 -18.07 -11.84 12.74
CA VAL A 71 -18.73 -10.52 12.71
C VAL A 71 -19.27 -10.16 14.08
N HIS A 72 -19.93 -11.09 14.78
CA HIS A 72 -20.45 -10.85 16.12
C HIS A 72 -19.33 -10.50 17.11
N ARG A 73 -18.20 -11.22 17.09
CA ARG A 73 -17.03 -10.94 17.95
C ARG A 73 -16.40 -9.58 17.63
N ALA A 74 -16.24 -9.25 16.33
CA ALA A 74 -15.69 -7.96 15.91
C ALA A 74 -16.58 -6.78 16.34
N VAL A 75 -17.90 -6.90 16.14
CA VAL A 75 -18.87 -5.90 16.58
C VAL A 75 -18.86 -5.75 18.10
N LYS A 76 -18.81 -6.86 18.85
CA LYS A 76 -18.70 -6.82 20.32
C LYS A 76 -17.40 -6.15 20.77
N TRP A 77 -16.30 -6.37 20.07
CA TRP A 77 -15.02 -5.72 20.35
C TRP A 77 -15.09 -4.22 20.10
N LEU A 78 -15.68 -3.78 18.97
CA LEU A 78 -15.88 -2.36 18.68
C LEU A 78 -16.79 -1.68 19.72
N GLU A 79 -17.86 -2.35 20.15
CA GLU A 79 -18.77 -1.87 21.22
C GLU A 79 -18.02 -1.76 22.56
N GLY A 80 -17.22 -2.77 22.92
CA GLY A 80 -16.44 -2.78 24.16
C GLY A 80 -15.31 -1.74 24.22
N ASN A 81 -14.81 -1.30 23.06
CA ASN A 81 -13.82 -0.21 22.96
C ASN A 81 -14.49 1.17 22.74
N GLY A 82 -15.82 1.24 22.81
CA GLY A 82 -16.56 2.50 22.69
C GLY A 82 -16.51 3.12 21.30
N PHE A 83 -16.26 2.33 20.26
CA PHE A 83 -16.23 2.81 18.87
C PHE A 83 -17.61 2.81 18.21
N ILE A 84 -18.48 1.89 18.60
CA ILE A 84 -19.85 1.83 18.07
C ILE A 84 -20.85 1.69 19.20
N GLU A 85 -22.04 2.21 18.95
CA GLU A 85 -23.21 2.00 19.79
C GLU A 85 -24.26 1.21 19.02
N ARG A 86 -25.05 0.42 19.74
CA ARG A 86 -26.10 -0.41 19.15
C ARG A 86 -27.36 -0.31 19.99
N GLU A 87 -28.47 0.05 19.35
CA GLU A 87 -29.79 -0.15 19.94
C GLU A 87 -30.12 -1.64 19.92
N ARG A 88 -30.09 -2.29 21.09
CA ARG A 88 -30.49 -3.70 21.24
C ARG A 88 -32.02 -3.83 21.19
N ARG A 89 -32.61 -3.60 20.03
CA ARG A 89 -34.02 -3.94 19.77
C ARG A 89 -34.14 -5.44 19.60
N ALA A 90 -34.41 -6.16 20.69
CA ALA A 90 -34.81 -7.56 20.63
C ALA A 90 -36.31 -7.62 20.29
N PHE A 91 -36.65 -8.06 19.09
CA PHE A 91 -38.04 -8.39 18.76
C PHE A 91 -38.33 -9.83 19.23
N PHE A 92 -39.47 -10.05 19.88
CA PHE A 92 -39.90 -11.37 20.33
C PHE A 92 -39.96 -12.32 19.11
N GLY A 93 -39.17 -13.39 19.11
CA GLY A 93 -39.11 -14.38 18.02
C GLY A 93 -37.94 -14.25 17.04
N ASN A 94 -37.30 -13.07 16.90
CA ASN A 94 -36.14 -12.88 16.01
C ASN A 94 -34.88 -12.56 16.82
N ARG A 95 -33.99 -13.56 16.94
CA ARG A 95 -32.67 -13.43 17.59
C ARG A 95 -31.72 -12.54 16.74
N GLY A 96 -31.97 -11.23 16.75
CA GLY A 96 -31.03 -10.17 16.36
C GLY A 96 -31.11 -9.69 14.91
N SER A 97 -32.31 -9.35 14.46
CA SER A 97 -32.55 -8.71 13.17
C SER A 97 -32.24 -7.20 13.23
N THR A 98 -31.20 -6.80 12.49
CA THR A 98 -31.05 -5.46 11.90
C THR A 98 -30.97 -4.26 12.85
N SER A 99 -30.39 -4.41 14.04
CA SER A 99 -30.04 -3.23 14.85
C SER A 99 -29.01 -2.37 14.11
N PRO A 100 -29.28 -1.07 13.89
CA PRO A 100 -28.30 -0.17 13.30
C PRO A 100 -27.01 -0.13 14.12
N ILE A 101 -25.87 -0.07 13.43
CA ILE A 101 -24.57 0.15 14.07
C ILE A 101 -24.27 1.65 13.99
N THR A 102 -24.35 2.35 15.12
CA THR A 102 -24.14 3.80 15.16
C THR A 102 -22.68 4.11 15.46
N PRO A 103 -21.95 4.79 14.55
CA PRO A 103 -20.59 5.26 14.81
C PRO A 103 -20.58 6.26 15.96
N THR A 104 -19.69 6.05 16.92
CA THR A 104 -19.45 7.05 17.98
C THR A 104 -18.49 8.14 17.50
N ARG A 105 -18.42 9.25 18.24
CA ARG A 105 -17.45 10.32 17.99
C ARG A 105 -16.00 9.82 18.07
N SER A 106 -15.68 8.94 19.02
CA SER A 106 -14.31 8.41 19.19
C SER A 106 -13.86 7.62 17.96
N PHE A 107 -14.77 6.85 17.36
CA PHE A 107 -14.50 6.07 16.14
C PHE A 107 -14.32 6.96 14.92
N LEU A 108 -15.21 7.93 14.74
CA LEU A 108 -15.12 8.87 13.62
C LEU A 108 -13.87 9.76 13.73
N LEU A 109 -13.49 10.17 14.94
CA LEU A 109 -12.24 10.89 15.21
C LEU A 109 -11.02 10.03 14.89
N ALA A 110 -10.98 8.78 15.35
CA ALA A 110 -9.88 7.85 15.08
C ALA A 110 -9.68 7.58 13.57
N LEU A 111 -10.76 7.63 12.79
CA LEU A 111 -10.73 7.49 11.34
C LEU A 111 -10.44 8.80 10.59
N ASN A 112 -10.29 9.91 11.31
CA ASN A 112 -10.20 11.26 10.75
C ASN A 112 -11.38 11.57 9.80
N LEU A 113 -12.61 11.22 10.17
CA LEU A 113 -13.82 11.57 9.40
C LEU A 113 -14.52 12.82 9.94
N VAL A 114 -14.27 13.14 11.21
CA VAL A 114 -14.78 14.35 11.90
C VAL A 114 -13.62 15.12 12.53
N ASP A 115 -13.81 16.42 12.75
CA ASP A 115 -12.86 17.31 13.43
C ASP A 115 -12.90 17.15 14.97
N GLN A 116 -12.03 17.89 15.67
CA GLN A 116 -11.98 17.89 17.13
C GLN A 116 -13.27 18.41 17.76
N GLU A 117 -14.11 19.17 17.06
CA GLU A 117 -15.45 19.57 17.52
C GLU A 117 -16.53 18.51 17.22
N GLY A 118 -16.20 17.45 16.49
CA GLY A 118 -17.11 16.39 16.09
C GLY A 118 -17.93 16.70 14.83
N LYS A 119 -17.59 17.73 14.07
CA LYS A 119 -18.24 18.07 12.79
C LYS A 119 -17.61 17.29 11.65
N PRO A 120 -18.38 16.88 10.63
CA PRO A 120 -17.85 16.19 9.46
C PRO A 120 -16.79 17.04 8.77
N ILE A 121 -15.63 16.44 8.47
CA ILE A 121 -14.61 17.11 7.67
C ILE A 121 -15.18 17.25 6.27
N ALA A 122 -15.51 18.48 5.86
CA ALA A 122 -16.02 18.75 4.54
C ALA A 122 -15.04 18.17 3.50
N SER A 123 -15.55 17.32 2.61
CA SER A 123 -14.76 16.83 1.49
C SER A 123 -14.25 18.05 0.73
N ALA A 124 -12.92 18.23 0.69
CA ALA A 124 -12.25 19.31 -0.02
C ALA A 124 -12.53 19.34 -1.54
N GLN A 125 -13.38 18.45 -2.05
CA GLN A 125 -13.87 18.43 -3.42
C GLN A 125 -14.96 19.48 -3.69
N ASP A 126 -15.60 20.09 -2.68
CA ASP A 126 -16.68 21.08 -2.89
C ASP A 126 -16.29 22.55 -2.61
N ARG A 127 -15.03 22.86 -2.26
CA ARG A 127 -14.64 24.24 -1.86
C ARG A 127 -13.46 24.88 -2.56
N THR A 128 -12.81 24.23 -3.52
CA THR A 128 -11.80 24.88 -4.36
C THR A 128 -11.99 24.53 -5.83
N GLY A 129 -13.00 25.16 -6.43
CA GLY A 129 -12.92 25.59 -7.82
C GLY A 129 -11.82 26.63 -7.94
N HIS A 130 -10.56 26.19 -8.03
CA HIS A 130 -9.47 26.98 -8.58
C HIS A 130 -8.89 26.22 -9.77
N PRO A 131 -8.87 26.86 -10.95
CA PRO A 131 -8.51 26.19 -12.18
C PRO A 131 -7.04 25.81 -12.11
N LEU A 132 -6.73 24.52 -12.19
CA LEU A 132 -5.43 24.10 -12.69
C LEU A 132 -5.33 24.61 -14.12
N ARG A 133 -4.79 25.82 -14.26
CA ARG A 133 -4.23 26.36 -15.48
C ARG A 133 -3.07 25.46 -15.87
N THR A 134 -3.39 24.40 -16.59
CA THR A 134 -2.46 23.69 -17.46
C THR A 134 -1.94 24.73 -18.46
N LYS A 135 -0.81 25.36 -18.14
CA LYS A 135 0.07 25.90 -19.17
C LYS A 135 0.58 24.69 -19.95
N GLN A 136 -0.15 24.35 -21.00
CA GLN A 136 0.38 23.59 -22.12
C GLN A 136 1.62 24.34 -22.61
N VAL A 137 2.79 23.76 -22.36
CA VAL A 137 3.95 24.01 -23.19
C VAL A 137 3.84 22.97 -24.30
N GLU A 138 3.45 23.44 -25.48
CA GLU A 138 3.45 22.65 -26.71
C GLU A 138 4.88 22.15 -26.99
N PRO A 139 5.09 20.85 -27.23
CA PRO A 139 6.27 20.39 -27.93
C PRO A 139 6.07 20.64 -29.44
N PRO A 140 7.10 21.13 -30.17
CA PRO A 140 6.98 21.40 -31.59
C PRO A 140 6.83 20.10 -32.38
N LYS A 141 5.95 20.14 -33.37
CA LYS A 141 5.62 19.07 -34.28
C LYS A 141 6.73 18.80 -35.30
N SER A 142 6.91 17.50 -35.57
CA SER A 142 7.21 16.84 -36.86
C SER A 142 8.62 16.25 -37.02
N PRO A 143 8.81 15.19 -37.85
CA PRO A 143 7.83 14.34 -38.53
C PRO A 143 7.95 12.84 -38.19
N SER A 144 6.88 12.14 -38.53
CA SER A 144 6.75 10.68 -38.60
C SER A 144 7.96 9.98 -39.23
N SER A 145 8.59 9.08 -38.47
CA SER A 145 9.23 7.90 -39.03
C SER A 145 8.93 6.68 -38.17
N THR A 146 8.40 5.67 -38.84
CA THR A 146 8.20 4.30 -38.39
C THR A 146 9.50 3.72 -37.82
N ALA A 147 9.60 3.50 -36.51
CA ALA A 147 10.61 2.61 -35.93
C ALA A 147 10.30 2.25 -34.47
N GLU A 148 9.92 0.98 -34.29
CA GLU A 148 10.39 0.09 -33.22
C GLU A 148 10.38 0.58 -31.76
N SER A 149 9.31 0.17 -31.07
CA SER A 149 9.28 0.00 -29.61
C SER A 149 10.43 -0.91 -29.16
N THR A 150 11.49 -0.32 -28.61
CA THR A 150 12.59 -1.05 -27.98
C THR A 150 12.30 -1.29 -26.51
N LYS A 151 12.21 -2.59 -26.21
CA LYS A 151 12.04 -3.23 -24.90
C LYS A 151 13.27 -3.06 -24.00
N ALA A 152 13.04 -2.74 -22.73
CA ALA A 152 13.95 -3.05 -21.61
C ALA A 152 13.08 -3.29 -20.35
N GLY A 153 13.15 -4.40 -19.60
CA GLY A 153 14.06 -5.54 -19.62
C GLY A 153 13.46 -6.80 -20.26
N ARG A 154 14.22 -7.40 -21.16
CA ARG A 154 13.95 -8.73 -21.71
C ARG A 154 14.19 -9.75 -20.58
N SER A 155 13.14 -10.38 -20.06
CA SER A 155 13.31 -11.65 -19.37
C SER A 155 14.01 -12.59 -20.36
N ALA A 156 15.26 -12.97 -20.11
CA ALA A 156 15.98 -13.89 -20.97
C ALA A 156 15.17 -15.19 -21.04
N PHE A 157 14.71 -15.58 -22.22
CA PHE A 157 14.01 -16.84 -22.41
C PHE A 157 15.06 -17.93 -22.65
N VAL A 158 14.94 -19.05 -21.95
CA VAL A 158 15.82 -20.23 -22.06
C VAL A 158 15.01 -21.37 -22.66
N LYS A 159 15.61 -22.11 -23.59
CA LYS A 159 15.00 -23.30 -24.17
C LYS A 159 15.23 -24.47 -23.22
N VAL A 160 14.15 -25.06 -22.70
CA VAL A 160 14.19 -26.23 -21.83
C VAL A 160 13.40 -27.35 -22.52
N GLY A 161 14.12 -28.37 -23.02
CA GLY A 161 13.54 -29.39 -23.91
C GLY A 161 12.97 -28.78 -25.19
N ASN A 162 11.68 -29.02 -25.46
CA ASN A 162 10.97 -28.51 -26.64
C ASN A 162 10.24 -27.18 -26.41
N ALA A 163 10.35 -26.56 -25.23
CA ALA A 163 9.63 -25.34 -24.89
C ALA A 163 10.57 -24.17 -24.59
N LEU A 164 10.10 -22.96 -24.87
CA LEU A 164 10.79 -21.70 -24.56
C LEU A 164 10.19 -21.11 -23.29
N LEU A 165 10.97 -21.05 -22.20
CA LEU A 165 10.51 -20.60 -20.89
C LEU A 165 11.29 -19.36 -20.43
N PRO A 166 10.68 -18.43 -19.67
CA PRO A 166 11.44 -17.39 -18.97
C PRO A 166 12.52 -18.02 -18.07
N LYS A 167 13.74 -17.45 -18.04
CA LYS A 167 14.88 -17.94 -17.23
C LYS A 167 14.51 -18.21 -15.78
N GLU A 168 13.67 -17.35 -15.19
CA GLU A 168 13.22 -17.47 -13.80
C GLU A 168 12.33 -18.69 -13.52
N LEU A 169 11.76 -19.32 -14.55
CA LEU A 169 10.92 -20.50 -14.42
C LEU A 169 11.66 -21.79 -14.83
N ALA A 170 12.88 -21.68 -15.38
CA ALA A 170 13.64 -22.82 -15.84
C ALA A 170 13.99 -23.81 -14.70
N TRP A 171 14.21 -23.30 -13.48
CA TRP A 171 14.53 -24.14 -12.32
C TRP A 171 13.38 -25.08 -11.90
N LEU A 172 12.12 -24.76 -12.25
CA LEU A 172 10.99 -25.67 -12.02
C LEU A 172 11.15 -26.96 -12.82
N CYS A 173 11.77 -26.87 -14.00
CA CYS A 173 12.08 -28.04 -14.81
C CYS A 173 13.22 -28.87 -14.22
N GLU A 174 14.23 -28.23 -13.63
CA GLU A 174 15.30 -28.93 -12.89
C GLU A 174 14.74 -29.69 -11.68
N LYS A 175 13.70 -29.16 -11.02
CA LYS A 175 13.01 -29.80 -9.90
C LYS A 175 11.99 -30.88 -10.31
N GLY A 176 11.81 -31.15 -11.61
CA GLY A 176 11.01 -32.26 -12.11
C GLY A 176 9.61 -31.90 -12.63
N VAL A 177 9.28 -30.61 -12.78
CA VAL A 177 8.06 -30.20 -13.51
C VAL A 177 8.34 -30.21 -15.02
N SER A 178 7.52 -30.91 -15.81
CA SER A 178 7.70 -30.90 -17.27
C SER A 178 7.56 -29.49 -17.84
N ALA A 179 8.28 -29.18 -18.92
CA ALA A 179 8.22 -27.86 -19.53
C ALA A 179 6.79 -27.49 -20.02
N PHE A 180 6.03 -28.49 -20.49
CA PHE A 180 4.60 -28.34 -20.81
C PHE A 180 3.74 -28.09 -19.57
N GLY A 181 4.09 -28.71 -18.43
CA GLY A 181 3.47 -28.41 -17.13
C GLY A 181 3.70 -26.96 -16.73
N VAL A 182 4.92 -26.44 -16.88
CA VAL A 182 5.21 -25.01 -16.61
C VAL A 182 4.38 -24.10 -17.52
N LEU A 183 4.27 -24.41 -18.82
CA LEU A 183 3.41 -23.66 -19.74
C LEU A 183 1.93 -23.71 -19.34
N ALA A 184 1.43 -24.87 -18.88
CA ALA A 184 0.07 -25.02 -18.39
C ALA A 184 -0.18 -24.21 -17.11
N LEU A 185 0.81 -24.11 -16.21
CA LEU A 185 0.76 -23.25 -15.03
C LEU A 185 0.79 -21.77 -15.41
N MET A 186 1.59 -21.38 -16.40
CA MET A 186 1.59 -20.00 -16.92
C MET A 186 0.23 -19.62 -17.48
N ARG A 187 -0.42 -20.53 -18.22
CA ARG A 187 -1.79 -20.32 -18.72
C ARG A 187 -2.79 -20.19 -17.56
N ALA A 188 -2.74 -21.09 -16.59
CA ALA A 188 -3.62 -21.03 -15.42
C ALA A 188 -3.43 -19.74 -14.60
N ALA A 189 -2.19 -19.27 -14.43
CA ALA A 189 -1.91 -18.00 -13.77
C ALA A 189 -2.46 -16.81 -14.57
N LYS A 190 -2.31 -16.84 -15.91
CA LYS A 190 -2.86 -15.81 -16.80
C LYS A 190 -4.39 -15.76 -16.74
N ASP A 191 -5.05 -16.91 -16.68
CA ASP A 191 -6.51 -17.00 -16.52
C ASP A 191 -6.95 -16.39 -15.18
N ALA A 192 -6.13 -16.52 -14.13
CA ALA A 192 -6.30 -15.86 -12.83
C ALA A 192 -5.81 -14.40 -12.79
N GLN A 193 -5.47 -13.78 -13.93
CA GLN A 193 -4.92 -12.42 -14.05
C GLN A 193 -3.63 -12.17 -13.24
N GLN A 194 -2.82 -13.22 -13.04
CA GLN A 194 -1.55 -13.18 -12.32
C GLN A 194 -0.39 -13.66 -13.21
N ARG A 195 0.85 -13.29 -12.84
CA ARG A 195 2.05 -13.84 -13.48
C ARG A 195 2.62 -14.97 -12.64
N LEU A 196 2.95 -16.09 -13.30
CA LEU A 196 3.55 -17.23 -12.60
C LEU A 196 4.86 -16.85 -11.90
N SER A 197 5.68 -15.96 -12.48
CA SER A 197 6.90 -15.44 -11.83
C SER A 197 6.64 -14.84 -10.45
N ASP A 198 5.64 -13.97 -10.32
CA ASP A 198 5.30 -13.27 -9.07
C ASP A 198 4.83 -14.27 -7.99
N ILE A 199 4.03 -15.26 -8.41
CA ILE A 199 3.58 -16.35 -7.54
C ILE A 199 4.79 -17.15 -7.04
N MET A 200 5.71 -17.47 -7.94
CA MET A 200 6.90 -18.25 -7.61
C MET A 200 7.86 -17.49 -6.70
N LEU A 201 8.02 -16.17 -6.80
CA LEU A 201 8.82 -15.38 -5.86
C LEU A 201 8.34 -15.56 -4.41
N THR A 202 7.02 -15.57 -4.21
CA THR A 202 6.43 -15.72 -2.87
C THR A 202 6.42 -17.19 -2.41
N ALA A 203 6.17 -18.12 -3.33
CA ALA A 203 5.99 -19.53 -3.03
C ALA A 203 7.29 -20.34 -3.03
N ARG A 204 8.43 -19.74 -3.42
CA ARG A 204 9.71 -20.42 -3.66
C ARG A 204 10.12 -21.33 -2.50
N LYS A 205 10.11 -20.81 -1.26
CA LYS A 205 10.51 -21.56 -0.06
C LYS A 205 9.72 -22.86 0.11
N TYR A 206 8.40 -22.79 -0.10
CA TYR A 206 7.54 -23.97 0.01
C TYR A 206 7.76 -24.92 -1.15
N VAL A 207 7.90 -24.41 -2.38
CA VAL A 207 8.11 -25.26 -3.56
C VAL A 207 9.46 -25.98 -3.53
N GLU A 208 10.48 -25.41 -2.91
CA GLU A 208 11.79 -26.04 -2.74
C GLU A 208 11.76 -27.29 -1.84
N GLU A 209 10.85 -27.33 -0.86
CA GLU A 209 10.68 -28.42 0.10
C GLU A 209 9.76 -29.55 -0.40
N LEU A 210 8.95 -29.32 -1.44
CA LEU A 210 7.99 -30.31 -1.96
C LEU A 210 8.62 -31.33 -2.93
N PRO A 211 8.10 -32.57 -2.96
CA PRO A 211 8.52 -33.56 -3.94
C PRO A 211 8.02 -33.21 -5.35
N ALA A 212 8.81 -33.52 -6.38
CA ALA A 212 8.58 -33.16 -7.79
C ALA A 212 7.15 -33.41 -8.30
N ARG A 213 6.55 -34.53 -7.87
CA ARG A 213 5.22 -34.98 -8.29
C ARG A 213 4.09 -34.06 -7.78
N GLU A 214 4.31 -33.37 -6.67
CA GLU A 214 3.30 -32.53 -6.02
C GLU A 214 3.42 -31.06 -6.39
N ILE A 215 4.58 -30.62 -6.90
CA ILE A 215 4.86 -29.22 -7.25
C ILE A 215 3.79 -28.68 -8.21
N PHE A 216 3.46 -29.42 -9.27
CA PHE A 216 2.48 -28.97 -10.26
C PHE A 216 1.08 -28.80 -9.64
N ALA A 217 0.61 -29.79 -8.87
CA ALA A 217 -0.69 -29.76 -8.23
C ALA A 217 -0.78 -28.66 -7.17
N TYR A 218 0.29 -28.48 -6.40
CA TYR A 218 0.41 -27.44 -5.39
C TYR A 218 0.34 -26.04 -6.00
N ILE A 219 1.14 -25.75 -7.04
CA ILE A 219 1.12 -24.45 -7.70
C ILE A 219 -0.25 -24.20 -8.35
N ARG A 220 -0.86 -25.21 -8.98
CA ARG A 220 -2.20 -25.08 -9.55
C ARG A 220 -3.26 -24.75 -8.49
N LYS A 221 -3.19 -25.39 -7.32
CA LYS A 221 -4.05 -25.09 -6.17
C LYS A 221 -3.78 -23.69 -5.62
N LEU A 222 -2.52 -23.28 -5.61
CA LEU A 222 -2.11 -21.95 -5.14
C LEU A 222 -2.63 -20.84 -6.05
N ILE A 223 -2.56 -21.01 -7.36
CA ILE A 223 -3.17 -20.11 -8.36
C ILE A 223 -4.68 -20.02 -8.14
N GLY A 224 -5.35 -21.16 -7.89
CA GLY A 224 -6.79 -21.20 -7.64
C GLY A 224 -7.24 -20.67 -6.28
N SER A 225 -6.31 -20.37 -5.36
CA SER A 225 -6.64 -19.96 -3.98
C SER A 225 -7.10 -18.51 -3.83
N GLY A 226 -7.01 -17.70 -4.90
CA GLY A 226 -7.50 -16.31 -4.92
C GLY A 226 -6.65 -15.33 -4.09
N ARG A 227 -5.43 -15.72 -3.69
CA ARG A 227 -4.47 -14.83 -3.00
C ARG A 227 -3.78 -13.93 -4.01
N ASP A 228 -3.68 -12.63 -3.75
CA ASP A 228 -3.00 -11.67 -4.63
C ASP A 228 -1.48 -11.70 -4.41
N PHE A 229 -0.78 -12.42 -5.30
CA PHE A 229 0.68 -12.53 -5.26
C PHE A 229 1.40 -11.35 -5.94
N GLY A 230 0.69 -10.57 -6.77
CA GLY A 230 1.24 -9.38 -7.42
C GLY A 230 1.51 -8.24 -6.43
N TYR A 231 0.65 -8.10 -5.41
CA TYR A 231 0.87 -7.16 -4.30
C TYR A 231 2.10 -7.51 -3.46
N SER A 232 2.32 -8.80 -3.20
CA SER A 232 3.45 -9.26 -2.37
C SER A 232 4.80 -9.04 -3.06
N ALA A 233 4.87 -9.29 -4.38
CA ALA A 233 6.08 -9.04 -5.18
C ALA A 233 6.41 -7.54 -5.29
N ARG A 234 5.39 -6.69 -5.54
CA ARG A 234 5.58 -5.23 -5.57
C ARG A 234 6.03 -4.67 -4.22
N LYS A 235 5.46 -5.18 -3.12
CA LYS A 235 5.85 -4.77 -1.76
C LYS A 235 7.29 -5.18 -1.44
N SER A 236 7.74 -6.37 -1.85
CA SER A 236 9.14 -6.77 -1.66
C SER A 236 10.11 -5.92 -2.47
N GLU A 237 9.78 -5.60 -3.73
CA GLU A 237 10.61 -4.73 -4.56
C GLU A 237 10.67 -3.30 -4.01
N GLU A 238 9.55 -2.78 -3.49
CA GLU A 238 9.49 -1.46 -2.88
C GLU A 238 10.29 -1.39 -1.58
N ILE A 239 10.22 -2.44 -0.75
CA ILE A 239 11.06 -2.56 0.44
C ILE A 239 12.54 -2.63 0.04
N GLU A 240 12.92 -3.47 -0.91
CA GLU A 240 14.32 -3.60 -1.35
C GLU A 240 14.87 -2.30 -1.94
N LYS A 241 14.07 -1.56 -2.72
CA LYS A 241 14.43 -0.23 -3.22
C LYS A 241 14.61 0.77 -2.07
N THR A 242 13.69 0.77 -1.10
CA THR A 242 13.74 1.65 0.06
C THR A 242 14.97 1.35 0.92
N THR A 243 15.29 0.07 1.15
CA THR A 243 16.48 -0.36 1.88
C THR A 243 17.75 0.09 1.17
N LYS A 244 17.87 -0.14 -0.15
CA LYS A 244 19.04 0.31 -0.94
C LYS A 244 19.22 1.83 -0.91
N ILE A 245 18.13 2.60 -1.03
CA ILE A 245 18.18 4.07 -0.92
C ILE A 245 18.62 4.48 0.49
N SER A 246 18.08 3.85 1.53
CA SER A 246 18.45 4.16 2.92
C SER A 246 19.92 3.86 3.21
N GLU A 247 20.44 2.73 2.74
CA GLU A 247 21.86 2.36 2.86
C GLU A 247 22.77 3.33 2.10
N PHE A 248 22.38 3.71 0.89
CA PHE A 248 23.11 4.71 0.11
C PHE A 248 23.17 6.07 0.82
N LEU A 249 22.04 6.53 1.35
CA LEU A 249 21.95 7.80 2.07
C LEU A 249 22.74 7.78 3.37
N ALA A 250 22.72 6.66 4.12
CA ALA A 250 23.50 6.47 5.33
C ALA A 250 25.01 6.55 5.04
N ASN A 251 25.49 5.80 4.04
CA ASN A 251 26.90 5.85 3.62
C ASN A 251 27.32 7.26 3.17
N LYS A 252 26.41 7.98 2.50
CA LYS A 252 26.69 9.36 2.07
C LYS A 252 26.76 10.30 3.26
N LEU A 253 25.88 10.14 4.24
CA LEU A 253 25.85 10.95 5.46
C LEU A 253 27.14 10.75 6.27
N GLU A 254 27.60 9.50 6.42
CA GLU A 254 28.87 9.18 7.07
C GLU A 254 30.07 9.83 6.36
N ALA A 255 30.09 9.85 5.03
CA ALA A 255 31.13 10.55 4.27
C ALA A 255 31.09 12.08 4.40
N MET A 256 29.95 12.63 4.84
CA MET A 256 29.71 14.07 5.04
C MET A 256 29.86 14.50 6.50
N GLU A 257 30.18 13.57 7.40
CA GLU A 257 30.38 13.83 8.83
C GLU A 257 31.37 14.97 9.08
N GLY A 258 31.00 15.89 9.99
CA GLY A 258 31.79 17.07 10.35
C GLY A 258 31.82 18.20 9.31
N ARG A 259 31.14 18.05 8.16
CA ARG A 259 31.11 19.08 7.12
C ARG A 259 29.96 20.07 7.34
N HIS A 260 30.26 21.32 6.99
CA HIS A 260 29.30 22.42 7.01
C HIS A 260 28.88 22.77 5.58
N TYR A 261 27.59 23.01 5.38
CA TYR A 261 26.99 23.32 4.10
C TYR A 261 26.12 24.57 4.19
N ILE A 262 26.03 25.33 3.09
CA ILE A 262 25.16 26.50 3.00
C ILE A 262 24.33 26.43 1.71
N GLY A 263 23.02 26.65 1.83
CA GLY A 263 22.12 26.77 0.69
C GLY A 263 22.27 28.12 0.00
N ARG A 264 22.61 28.12 -1.29
CA ARG A 264 22.93 29.32 -2.09
C ARG A 264 21.77 30.32 -2.23
N LYS A 265 20.51 29.84 -2.24
CA LYS A 265 19.31 30.69 -2.40
C LYS A 265 18.78 31.25 -1.08
N ASN A 266 18.80 30.44 -0.03
CA ASN A 266 18.09 30.75 1.21
C ASN A 266 19.05 31.09 2.37
N ASN A 267 20.37 31.04 2.13
CA ASN A 267 21.43 31.20 3.11
C ASN A 267 21.27 30.34 4.37
N ARG A 268 20.59 29.19 4.24
CA ARG A 268 20.38 28.22 5.32
C ARG A 268 21.67 27.42 5.52
N ALA A 269 22.11 27.32 6.76
CA ALA A 269 23.29 26.56 7.13
C ALA A 269 22.88 25.16 7.58
N PHE A 270 23.63 24.16 7.15
CA PHE A 270 23.47 22.77 7.53
C PHE A 270 24.80 22.22 8.03
N CYS A 271 24.77 21.35 9.05
CA CYS A 271 25.94 20.58 9.48
C CYS A 271 25.57 19.12 9.66
N VAL A 272 26.53 18.22 9.47
CA VAL A 272 26.37 16.79 9.72
C VAL A 272 27.19 16.43 10.95
N GLU A 273 26.53 15.97 12.00
CA GLU A 273 27.16 15.57 13.27
C GLU A 273 26.48 14.29 13.80
N GLY A 274 27.28 13.33 14.28
CA GLY A 274 26.81 12.07 14.81
C GLY A 274 25.98 11.23 13.84
N GLY A 275 26.23 11.34 12.53
CA GLY A 275 25.42 10.67 11.50
C GLY A 275 24.00 11.24 11.39
N VAL A 276 23.81 12.51 11.73
CA VAL A 276 22.53 13.23 11.62
C VAL A 276 22.75 14.57 10.93
N LEU A 277 21.83 14.94 10.04
CA LEU A 277 21.82 16.24 9.38
C LEU A 277 21.07 17.26 10.25
N TYR A 278 21.73 18.37 10.58
CA TYR A 278 21.14 19.49 11.30
C TYR A 278 21.05 20.73 10.41
N GLU A 279 19.93 21.46 10.50
CA GLU A 279 19.82 22.84 10.00
C GLU A 279 20.07 23.81 11.16
N VAL A 280 21.05 24.68 11.00
CA VAL A 280 21.41 25.71 11.98
C VAL A 280 20.63 26.98 11.68
N GLN A 281 19.71 27.34 12.55
CA GLN A 281 18.94 28.58 12.43
C GLN A 281 19.76 29.81 12.85
N PRO A 282 19.38 31.03 12.40
CA PRO A 282 20.06 32.27 12.79
C PRO A 282 20.05 32.55 14.30
N ASN A 283 19.09 31.99 15.03
CA ASN A 283 18.96 32.08 16.49
C ASN A 283 19.84 31.07 17.25
N GLY A 284 20.65 30.27 16.55
CA GLY A 284 21.50 29.23 17.14
C GLY A 284 20.80 27.88 17.38
N THR A 285 19.49 27.77 17.12
CA THR A 285 18.74 26.52 17.28
C THR A 285 19.09 25.54 16.17
N ARG A 286 19.23 24.25 16.50
CA ARG A 286 19.50 23.18 15.55
C ARG A 286 18.24 22.35 15.32
N LEU A 287 17.79 22.25 14.07
CA LEU A 287 16.68 21.37 13.67
C LEU A 287 17.23 20.09 13.06
N VAL A 288 16.74 18.95 13.54
CA VAL A 288 17.07 17.64 12.98
C VAL A 288 16.34 17.45 11.66
N HIS A 289 17.08 17.05 10.62
CA HIS A 289 16.54 16.69 9.32
C HIS A 289 16.91 15.26 8.96
N ILE A 290 15.99 14.57 8.28
CA ILE A 290 16.28 13.29 7.64
C ILE A 290 16.99 13.62 6.32
N ILE A 291 18.17 13.02 6.11
CA ILE A 291 18.85 13.16 4.83
C ILE A 291 17.98 12.58 3.72
N SER A 292 17.84 13.32 2.63
CA SER A 292 17.04 12.93 1.48
C SER A 292 17.90 12.91 0.23
N GLU A 293 17.49 12.14 -0.77
CA GLU A 293 18.13 12.11 -2.08
C GLU A 293 18.19 13.52 -2.70
N ALA A 294 17.11 14.30 -2.56
CA ALA A 294 17.07 15.70 -2.99
C ALA A 294 18.13 16.60 -2.33
N PHE A 295 18.54 16.32 -1.09
CA PHE A 295 19.61 17.05 -0.42
C PHE A 295 20.98 16.71 -1.03
N VAL A 296 21.23 15.42 -1.29
CA VAL A 296 22.47 14.95 -1.94
C VAL A 296 22.57 15.48 -3.37
N GLU A 297 21.47 15.45 -4.13
CA GLU A 297 21.38 16.07 -5.46
C GLU A 297 21.60 17.58 -5.40
N ALA A 298 21.04 18.28 -4.41
CA ALA A 298 21.24 19.72 -4.26
C ALA A 298 22.71 20.08 -3.97
N ILE A 299 23.48 19.20 -3.33
CA ILE A 299 24.93 19.35 -3.18
C ILE A 299 25.63 19.17 -4.53
N HIS A 300 25.27 18.12 -5.27
CA HIS A 300 25.86 17.84 -6.60
C HIS A 300 25.58 18.97 -7.60
N ASP A 301 24.36 19.50 -7.61
CA ASP A 301 23.92 20.61 -8.45
C ASP A 301 24.50 21.97 -8.01
N GLY A 302 25.26 22.02 -6.91
CA GLY A 302 25.85 23.26 -6.38
C GLY A 302 24.81 24.26 -5.83
N ARG A 303 23.59 23.81 -5.54
CA ARG A 303 22.57 24.60 -4.83
C ARG A 303 22.90 24.68 -3.34
N ILE A 304 23.55 23.64 -2.82
CA ILE A 304 24.12 23.58 -1.48
C ILE A 304 25.63 23.44 -1.65
N VAL A 305 26.39 24.37 -1.09
CA VAL A 305 27.84 24.40 -1.22
C VAL A 305 28.50 24.15 0.13
N PRO A 306 29.62 23.42 0.18
CA PRO A 306 30.39 23.30 1.42
C PRO A 306 30.85 24.69 1.86
N LYS A 307 30.58 25.03 3.12
CA LYS A 307 31.12 26.22 3.75
C LYS A 307 32.62 25.97 3.89
N ARG A 308 33.43 26.62 3.06
CA ARG A 308 34.88 26.62 3.24
C ARG A 308 35.13 27.44 4.50
N ASP A 309 35.79 26.82 5.48
CA ASP A 309 36.35 27.58 6.59
C ASP A 309 37.35 28.55 5.99
N THR A 310 36.98 29.82 5.95
CA THR A 310 37.94 30.92 5.84
C THR A 310 38.84 30.84 7.06
N GLN A 311 40.02 30.23 6.89
CA GLN A 311 41.22 30.71 7.58
C GLN A 311 41.60 32.07 7.00
#